data_AF-A0A7H4LXY3-F1
#
_entry.id   AF-A0A7H4LXY3-F1
#
_cell.length_a   1.000
_cell.length_b   1.000
_cell.length_c   1.000
_cell.angle_alpha   90.00
_cell.angle_beta   90.00
_cell.angle_gamma   90.00
#
_symmetry.space_group_name_H-M   'P 1'
#
loop_
_entity.id
_entity.type
_entity.pdbx_description
1 polymer ?
#
loop_
_entity_poly.entity_id
_entity_poly.type
_entity_poly.pdbx_seq_one_letter_code
_entity_poly.pdbx_strand_id
1 'polypeptide(L)'
;MNDNAGVGSVVHYEPSNVLLMTGRAGVIKHLMEIVERVDKAGDRSVVTLPLAYASAADVVKMVTELTRDAGKSASSGLMIANVVADERTNSVLISGEPNSRQLIIAIVKQLDREQFVQGNTRVIYLKYAKATDLVEVLTGIGDTIQGEQKEC
;
A
#
# COMPACT_ATOMS: atom_id res chain seq x y z
N MET A 1 -37.59 -43.46 -13.07
CA MET A 1 -36.32 -42.82 -12.68
C MET A 1 -36.12 -41.62 -13.56
N ASN A 2 -36.17 -40.40 -13.01
CA ASN A 2 -35.39 -39.21 -13.39
C ASN A 2 -36.09 -37.92 -12.89
N ASP A 3 -36.03 -37.66 -11.58
CA ASP A 3 -36.38 -36.35 -11.00
C ASP A 3 -35.15 -35.44 -11.02
N ASN A 4 -34.80 -34.89 -12.18
CA ASN A 4 -33.77 -33.85 -12.31
C ASN A 4 -34.34 -32.43 -12.45
N ALA A 5 -35.66 -32.26 -12.30
CA ALA A 5 -36.33 -30.95 -12.40
C ALA A 5 -36.29 -30.12 -11.10
N GLY A 6 -35.61 -30.61 -10.05
CA GLY A 6 -35.47 -29.91 -8.77
C GLY A 6 -34.29 -28.95 -8.67
N VAL A 7 -33.46 -28.90 -9.71
CA VAL A 7 -32.22 -28.11 -9.78
C VAL A 7 -32.54 -26.76 -10.41
N GLY A 8 -32.44 -25.67 -9.64
CA GLY A 8 -32.54 -24.33 -10.21
C GLY A 8 -31.46 -24.12 -11.26
N SER A 9 -31.79 -23.46 -12.37
CA SER A 9 -30.84 -23.12 -13.44
C SER A 9 -30.26 -21.73 -13.20
N VAL A 10 -28.93 -21.63 -13.35
CA VAL A 10 -28.17 -20.39 -13.26
C VAL A 10 -27.47 -20.19 -14.60
N VAL A 11 -27.73 -19.05 -15.25
CA VAL A 11 -27.11 -18.65 -16.52
C VAL A 11 -26.40 -17.32 -16.29
N HIS A 12 -25.14 -17.22 -16.71
CA HIS A 12 -24.40 -15.95 -16.63
C HIS A 12 -24.39 -15.27 -18.01
N TYR A 13 -24.37 -13.95 -18.00
CA TYR A 13 -24.16 -13.14 -19.19
C TYR A 13 -22.92 -12.24 -18.96
N GLU A 14 -21.81 -12.68 -19.54
CA GLU A 14 -20.47 -12.11 -19.32
C GLU A 14 -20.35 -10.62 -19.69
N PRO A 15 -20.88 -10.12 -20.83
CA PRO A 15 -20.67 -8.72 -21.21
C PRO A 15 -21.27 -7.68 -20.27
N SER A 16 -22.24 -8.07 -19.42
CA SER A 16 -22.88 -7.16 -18.47
C SER A 16 -22.81 -7.61 -17.01
N ASN A 17 -22.01 -8.63 -16.68
CA ASN A 17 -21.90 -9.19 -15.32
C ASN A 17 -23.28 -9.52 -14.70
N VAL A 18 -24.23 -10.03 -15.51
CA VAL A 18 -25.58 -10.38 -15.03
C VAL A 18 -25.68 -11.89 -14.80
N LEU A 19 -26.29 -12.28 -13.69
CA LEU A 19 -26.62 -13.67 -13.37
C LEU A 19 -28.14 -13.86 -13.41
N LEU A 20 -28.62 -14.64 -14.39
CA LEU A 20 -30.01 -15.04 -14.50
C LEU A 20 -30.22 -16.34 -13.71
N MET A 21 -31.11 -16.30 -12.73
CA MET A 21 -31.41 -17.45 -11.86
C MET A 21 -32.89 -17.81 -11.97
N THR A 22 -33.18 -19.09 -12.21
CA THR A 22 -34.55 -19.60 -12.32
C THR A 22 -34.68 -20.89 -11.51
N GLY A 23 -35.74 -21.03 -10.71
CA GLY A 23 -35.90 -22.20 -9.86
C GLY A 23 -36.96 -22.02 -8.78
N ARG A 24 -37.03 -22.98 -7.85
CA ARG A 24 -37.95 -22.93 -6.71
C ARG A 24 -37.55 -21.83 -5.74
N ALA A 25 -38.53 -21.13 -5.16
CA ALA A 25 -38.31 -19.99 -4.27
C ALA A 25 -37.32 -20.28 -3.12
N GLY A 26 -37.38 -21.48 -2.52
CA GLY A 26 -36.44 -21.88 -1.46
C GLY A 26 -34.98 -21.97 -1.94
N VAL A 27 -34.74 -22.51 -3.13
CA VAL A 27 -33.40 -22.64 -3.72
C VAL A 27 -32.87 -21.26 -4.12
N ILE A 28 -33.71 -20.41 -4.71
CA ILE A 28 -33.35 -19.04 -5.08
C ILE A 28 -32.98 -18.22 -3.85
N LYS A 29 -33.69 -18.36 -2.73
CA LYS A 29 -33.36 -17.67 -1.48
C LYS A 29 -31.96 -18.04 -0.98
N HIS A 30 -31.63 -19.32 -0.95
CA HIS A 30 -30.29 -19.78 -0.54
C HIS A 30 -29.19 -19.32 -1.51
N LEU A 31 -29.44 -19.35 -2.82
CA LEU A 31 -28.49 -18.82 -3.81
C LEU A 31 -28.26 -17.32 -3.63
N MET A 32 -29.32 -16.56 -3.35
CA MET A 32 -29.21 -15.11 -3.11
C MET A 32 -28.37 -14.80 -1.88
N GLU A 33 -28.52 -15.53 -0.77
CA GLU A 33 -27.69 -15.39 0.44
C GLU A 33 -26.21 -15.66 0.16
N ILE A 34 -25.90 -16.66 -0.67
CA ILE A 34 -24.52 -16.98 -1.07
C ILE A 34 -23.95 -15.87 -1.95
N VAL A 35 -24.71 -15.42 -2.96
CA VAL A 35 -24.28 -14.36 -3.87
C VAL A 35 -24.03 -13.07 -3.11
N GLU A 36 -24.92 -12.65 -2.20
CA GLU A 36 -24.73 -11.44 -1.40
C GLU A 36 -23.48 -11.53 -0.50
N ARG A 37 -23.20 -12.72 0.03
CA ARG A 37 -21.99 -12.95 0.84
C ARG A 37 -20.71 -12.93 0.01
N VAL A 38 -20.74 -13.41 -1.24
CA VAL A 38 -19.59 -13.41 -2.15
C VAL A 38 -19.35 -12.03 -2.76
N ASP A 39 -20.41 -11.29 -3.12
CA ASP A 39 -20.32 -9.95 -3.69
C ASP A 39 -19.62 -8.97 -2.72
N LYS A 40 -19.94 -9.04 -1.42
CA LYS A 40 -19.27 -8.26 -0.38
C LYS A 40 -17.79 -8.63 -0.19
N ALA A 41 -17.40 -9.86 -0.52
CA ALA A 41 -16.03 -10.34 -0.38
C ALA A 41 -15.10 -9.85 -1.50
N GLY A 42 -15.62 -9.15 -2.52
CA GLY A 42 -14.82 -8.60 -3.63
C GLY A 42 -14.83 -7.07 -3.75
N ASP A 43 -15.46 -6.35 -2.82
CA ASP A 43 -15.57 -4.89 -2.88
C ASP A 43 -14.20 -4.22 -2.74
N ARG A 44 -13.70 -3.70 -3.86
CA ARG A 44 -12.45 -2.93 -3.94
C ARG A 44 -12.80 -1.47 -4.03
N SER A 45 -12.64 -0.76 -2.91
CA SER A 45 -12.84 0.68 -2.83
C SER A 45 -11.53 1.44 -2.62
N VAL A 46 -11.48 2.68 -3.08
CA VAL A 46 -10.32 3.58 -2.96
C VAL A 46 -10.52 4.53 -1.80
N VAL A 47 -9.49 4.70 -0.97
CA VAL A 47 -9.46 5.69 0.12
C VAL A 47 -8.21 6.55 -0.04
N THR A 48 -8.36 7.84 0.19
CA THR A 48 -7.25 8.79 0.22
C THR A 48 -6.92 9.13 1.68
N LEU A 49 -5.64 9.04 2.04
CA LEU A 49 -5.14 9.35 3.37
C LEU A 49 -4.10 10.47 3.27
N PRO A 50 -4.37 11.68 3.78
CA PRO A 50 -3.36 12.75 3.84
C PRO A 50 -2.29 12.44 4.89
N LEU A 51 -1.04 12.83 4.61
CA LEU A 51 0.11 12.67 5.51
C LEU A 51 0.50 14.02 6.13
N ALA A 52 0.91 14.00 7.41
CA ALA A 52 1.27 15.19 8.16
C ALA A 52 2.78 15.45 8.23
N TYR A 53 3.60 14.40 8.31
CA TYR A 53 5.04 14.50 8.58
C TYR A 53 5.89 13.90 7.48
N ALA A 54 5.52 12.71 6.99
CA ALA A 54 6.29 11.99 5.99
C ALA A 54 5.92 12.41 4.55
N SER A 55 6.89 12.30 3.65
CA SER A 55 6.68 12.46 2.21
C SER A 55 5.89 11.27 1.65
N ALA A 56 4.81 11.54 0.91
CA ALA A 56 4.00 10.50 0.28
C ALA A 56 4.81 9.57 -0.62
N ALA A 57 5.78 10.09 -1.36
CA ALA A 57 6.64 9.30 -2.25
C ALA A 57 7.48 8.27 -1.46
N ASP A 58 8.03 8.67 -0.33
CA ASP A 58 8.90 7.82 0.47
C ASP A 58 8.11 6.76 1.24
N VAL A 59 6.95 7.13 1.78
CA VAL A 59 6.03 6.19 2.42
C VAL A 59 5.59 5.10 1.45
N VAL A 60 5.19 5.47 0.23
CA VAL A 60 4.74 4.48 -0.77
C VAL A 60 5.86 3.57 -1.21
N LYS A 61 7.10 4.06 -1.35
CA LYS A 61 8.27 3.20 -1.64
C LYS A 61 8.47 2.16 -0.54
N MET A 62 8.53 2.58 0.72
CA MET A 62 8.70 1.67 1.86
C MET A 62 7.57 0.64 1.95
N VAL A 63 6.31 1.07 1.80
CA VAL A 63 5.15 0.16 1.82
C VAL A 63 5.20 -0.83 0.66
N THR A 64 5.61 -0.39 -0.54
CA THR A 64 5.75 -1.26 -1.70
C THR A 64 6.84 -2.30 -1.50
N GLU A 65 7.97 -1.92 -0.90
CA GLU A 65 9.06 -2.84 -0.56
C GLU A 65 8.61 -3.90 0.46
N LEU A 66 7.94 -3.47 1.52
CA LEU A 66 7.38 -4.39 2.54
C LEU A 66 6.38 -5.39 1.93
N THR A 67 5.54 -4.92 1.01
CA THR A 67 4.49 -5.75 0.40
C THR A 67 5.06 -6.69 -0.67
N ARG A 68 6.13 -6.29 -1.38
CA ARG A 68 6.83 -7.14 -2.36
C ARG A 68 7.51 -8.34 -1.72
N ASP A 69 8.07 -8.16 -0.52
CA ASP A 69 8.74 -9.26 0.20
C ASP A 69 7.73 -10.29 0.72
N ALA A 70 6.58 -9.82 1.22
CA ALA A 70 5.45 -10.68 1.58
C ALA A 70 4.86 -11.47 0.38
N GLY A 71 4.95 -10.92 -0.83
CA GLY A 71 4.43 -11.54 -2.06
C GLY A 71 5.28 -12.69 -2.63
N LYS A 72 6.53 -12.86 -2.22
CA LYS A 72 7.41 -13.95 -2.70
C LYS A 72 7.21 -15.28 -1.98
N SER A 73 6.62 -15.27 -0.79
CA SER A 73 6.45 -16.47 0.05
C SER A 73 5.00 -16.93 0.21
N ALA A 74 4.01 -16.20 -0.33
CA ALA A 74 2.60 -16.51 -0.13
C ALA A 74 1.88 -16.73 -1.46
N SER A 75 1.74 -17.99 -1.84
CA SER A 75 0.67 -18.51 -2.71
C SER A 75 -0.72 -18.46 -2.04
N SER A 76 -0.96 -17.52 -1.12
CA SER A 76 -2.19 -17.43 -0.34
C SER A 76 -2.58 -15.99 -0.08
N GLY A 77 -3.60 -15.52 -0.80
CA GLY A 77 -4.72 -14.77 -0.21
C GLY A 77 -4.50 -13.37 0.36
N LEU A 78 -3.28 -12.85 0.45
CA LEU A 78 -3.10 -11.44 0.80
C LEU A 78 -3.46 -10.62 -0.44
N MET A 79 -4.75 -10.30 -0.60
CA MET A 79 -5.27 -9.37 -1.58
C MET A 79 -4.43 -8.09 -1.51
N ILE A 80 -3.50 -7.95 -2.46
CA ILE A 80 -2.55 -6.85 -2.52
C ILE A 80 -3.37 -5.58 -2.72
N ALA A 81 -3.44 -4.76 -1.67
CA ALA A 81 -3.94 -3.41 -1.80
C ALA A 81 -2.91 -2.64 -2.64
N ASN A 82 -3.36 -1.98 -3.71
CA ASN A 82 -2.49 -1.12 -4.49
C ASN A 82 -2.38 0.23 -3.78
N VAL A 83 -1.16 0.74 -3.68
CA VAL A 83 -0.84 1.98 -2.99
C VAL A 83 -0.16 2.92 -3.96
N VAL A 84 -0.63 4.16 -4.05
CA VAL A 84 -0.11 5.20 -4.95
C VAL A 84 0.07 6.50 -4.17
N ALA A 85 1.14 7.23 -4.44
CA ALA A 85 1.38 8.54 -3.85
C ALA A 85 0.77 9.64 -4.72
N ASP A 86 0.07 10.59 -4.10
CA ASP A 86 -0.23 11.91 -4.65
C ASP A 86 0.69 12.94 -3.98
N GLU A 87 1.81 13.24 -4.65
CA GLU A 87 2.80 14.20 -4.18
C GLU A 87 2.26 15.64 -4.14
N ARG A 88 1.28 15.97 -5.00
CA ARG A 88 0.71 17.32 -5.07
C ARG A 88 -0.09 17.67 -3.81
N THR A 89 -0.74 16.68 -3.20
CA THR A 89 -1.53 16.85 -1.97
C THR A 89 -0.90 16.19 -0.74
N ASN A 90 0.33 15.68 -0.87
CA ASN A 90 1.02 14.85 0.11
C ASN A 90 0.11 13.78 0.73
N SER A 91 -0.59 13.03 -0.12
CA SER A 91 -1.58 12.04 0.27
C SER A 91 -1.27 10.68 -0.35
N VAL A 92 -1.70 9.61 0.32
CA VAL A 92 -1.57 8.24 -0.16
C VAL A 92 -2.94 7.70 -0.53
N LEU A 93 -3.06 7.21 -1.77
CA LEU A 93 -4.24 6.55 -2.28
C LEU A 93 -4.07 5.04 -2.09
N ILE A 94 -5.05 4.42 -1.44
CA ILE A 94 -5.04 2.99 -1.11
C ILE A 94 -6.29 2.37 -1.73
N SER A 95 -6.10 1.37 -2.57
CA SER A 95 -7.19 0.64 -3.23
C SER A 95 -7.09 -0.85 -2.93
N GLY A 96 -8.18 -1.47 -2.52
CA GLY A 96 -8.21 -2.89 -2.19
C GLY A 96 -9.38 -3.24 -1.29
N GLU A 97 -9.38 -4.48 -0.83
CA GLU A 97 -10.38 -4.98 0.11
C GLU A 97 -10.31 -4.26 1.46
N PRO A 98 -11.41 -4.26 2.24
CA PRO A 98 -11.45 -3.60 3.55
C PRO A 98 -10.35 -4.05 4.50
N ASN A 99 -10.05 -5.35 4.56
CA ASN A 99 -9.04 -5.92 5.48
C ASN A 99 -7.62 -5.47 5.10
N SER A 100 -7.24 -5.65 3.83
CA SER A 100 -5.93 -5.21 3.35
C SER A 100 -5.76 -3.70 3.46
N ARG A 101 -6.80 -2.93 3.17
CA ARG A 101 -6.79 -1.47 3.31
C ARG A 101 -6.54 -1.04 4.75
N GLN A 102 -7.22 -1.64 5.73
CA GLN A 102 -7.02 -1.30 7.14
C GLN A 102 -5.59 -1.59 7.60
N LEU A 103 -5.02 -2.71 7.15
CA LEU A 103 -3.62 -3.05 7.43
C LEU A 103 -2.66 -2.00 6.86
N ILE A 104 -2.81 -1.62 5.59
CA ILE A 104 -1.97 -0.58 4.96
C ILE A 104 -2.14 0.76 5.67
N ILE A 105 -3.37 1.16 6.03
CA ILE A 105 -3.62 2.40 6.78
C ILE A 105 -2.86 2.40 8.12
N ALA A 106 -2.84 1.27 8.83
CA ALA A 106 -2.11 1.16 10.09
C ALA A 106 -0.60 1.33 9.90
N ILE A 107 -0.03 0.72 8.85
CA ILE A 107 1.39 0.85 8.50
C ILE A 107 1.71 2.30 8.12
N VAL A 108 0.91 2.90 7.24
CA VAL A 108 1.10 4.29 6.79
C VAL A 108 1.07 5.25 7.98
N LYS A 109 0.13 5.10 8.92
CA LYS A 109 0.08 5.91 10.15
C LYS A 109 1.28 5.69 11.07
N GLN A 110 1.88 4.50 11.06
CA GLN A 110 3.08 4.22 11.83
C GLN A 110 4.32 4.87 11.19
N LEU A 111 4.35 4.98 9.86
CA LEU A 111 5.42 5.65 9.11
C LEU A 111 5.28 7.17 9.13
N ASP A 112 4.05 7.70 9.16
CA ASP A 112 3.74 9.12 9.28
C ASP A 112 3.84 9.61 10.73
N ARG A 113 5.00 9.36 11.35
CA ARG A 113 5.33 9.90 12.67
C ARG A 113 6.29 11.06 12.50
N GLU A 114 6.20 12.00 13.42
CA GLU A 114 7.22 13.03 13.57
C GLU A 114 8.56 12.35 13.81
N GLN A 115 9.41 12.34 12.78
CA GLN A 115 10.79 11.96 12.95
C GLN A 115 11.43 13.08 13.77
N PHE A 116 11.98 12.73 14.94
CA PHE A 116 13.02 13.57 15.51
C PHE A 116 14.14 13.60 14.47
N VAL A 117 14.15 14.64 13.66
CA VAL A 117 15.22 14.93 12.72
C VAL A 117 16.44 15.18 13.59
N GLN A 118 17.14 14.11 13.96
CA GLN A 118 18.56 14.19 14.22
C GLN A 118 19.18 14.40 12.84
N GLY A 119 18.96 15.61 12.30
CA GLY A 119 19.39 15.97 10.96
C GLY A 119 20.89 15.71 10.89
N ASN A 120 21.30 14.92 9.92
CA ASN A 120 22.71 14.73 9.63
C ASN A 120 23.38 16.08 9.29
N THR A 121 22.58 17.09 8.96
CA THR A 121 22.99 18.48 8.77
C THR A 121 23.02 19.23 10.09
N ARG A 122 24.21 19.68 10.50
CA ARG A 122 24.40 20.59 11.64
C ARG A 122 24.85 21.95 11.14
N VAL A 123 24.16 23.02 11.57
CA VAL A 123 24.61 24.39 11.35
C VAL A 123 25.54 24.78 12.49
N ILE A 124 26.81 25.03 12.16
CA ILE A 124 27.83 25.46 13.13
C ILE A 124 28.23 26.90 12.78
N TYR A 125 27.94 27.83 13.69
CA TYR A 125 28.36 29.23 13.55
C TYR A 125 29.84 29.37 13.90
N LEU A 126 30.65 29.77 12.91
CA LEU A 126 32.08 29.95 13.08
C LEU A 126 32.36 31.29 13.77
N LYS A 127 33.24 31.29 14.78
CA LYS A 127 33.62 32.51 15.53
C LYS A 127 34.84 33.21 14.96
N TYR A 128 35.77 32.46 14.37
CA TYR A 128 37.10 32.95 14.01
C TYR A 128 37.54 32.59 12.59
N ALA A 129 36.81 31.71 11.91
CA ALA A 129 37.15 31.20 10.58
C ALA A 129 36.09 31.59 9.55
N LYS A 130 36.52 31.80 8.31
CA LYS A 130 35.61 32.01 7.17
C LYS A 130 35.09 30.66 6.70
N ALA A 131 33.77 30.57 6.48
CA ALA A 131 33.14 29.33 6.03
C ALA A 131 33.63 28.89 4.64
N THR A 132 33.91 29.84 3.74
CA THR A 132 34.43 29.56 2.38
C THR A 132 35.73 28.77 2.40
N ASP A 133 36.66 29.18 3.27
CA ASP A 133 38.01 28.61 3.32
C ASP A 133 37.98 27.21 3.97
N LEU A 134 37.07 27.00 4.93
CA LEU A 134 36.87 25.67 5.54
C LEU A 134 36.22 24.67 4.60
N VAL A 135 35.36 25.09 3.67
CA VAL A 135 34.73 24.17 2.70
C VAL A 135 35.80 23.52 1.82
N GLU A 136 36.77 24.28 1.34
CA GLU A 136 37.84 23.77 0.49
C GLU A 136 38.68 22.71 1.22
N VAL A 137 39.06 22.99 2.47
CA VAL A 137 39.84 22.06 3.31
C VAL A 137 39.03 20.81 3.69
N LEU A 138 37.78 20.99 4.12
CA LEU A 138 36.93 19.89 4.59
C LEU A 138 36.46 18.99 3.45
N THR A 139 36.30 19.52 2.22
CA THR A 139 36.00 18.70 1.04
C THR A 139 37.16 17.75 0.74
N GLY A 140 38.40 18.26 0.80
CA GLY A 140 39.60 17.42 0.60
C GLY A 140 39.75 16.30 1.63
N ILE A 141 39.32 16.53 2.88
CA ILE A 141 39.36 15.51 3.96
C ILE A 141 38.16 14.54 3.85
N GLY A 142 36.99 15.03 3.43
CA GLY A 142 35.79 14.22 3.28
C GLY A 142 35.94 13.09 2.25
N ASP A 143 36.59 13.40 1.14
CA ASP A 143 36.85 12.43 0.07
C ASP A 143 37.83 11.33 0.52
N THR A 144 38.84 11.66 1.34
CA THR A 144 39.78 10.67 1.88
C THR A 144 39.12 9.71 2.88
N ILE A 145 38.22 10.23 3.74
CA ILE A 145 37.53 9.41 4.76
C ILE A 145 36.50 8.48 4.10
N GLN A 146 35.84 8.92 3.01
CA GLN A 146 34.95 8.04 2.23
C GLN A 146 35.68 6.91 1.50
N GLY A 147 36.96 7.10 1.18
CA GLY A 147 37.81 6.06 0.59
C GLY A 147 38.10 4.91 1.57
N GLU A 148 38.46 5.23 2.82
CA GLU A 148 38.81 4.22 3.84
C GLU A 148 37.61 3.37 4.30
N GLN A 149 36.38 3.92 4.27
CA GLN A 149 35.18 3.18 4.68
C GLN A 149 34.69 2.16 3.63
N LYS A 150 35.18 2.22 2.38
CA LYS A 150 34.79 1.28 1.31
C LYS A 150 35.73 0.08 1.19
N GLU A 151 36.84 0.05 1.93
CA GLU A 151 37.83 -1.04 1.92
C GLU A 151 37.74 -1.97 3.15
N CYS A 152 36.72 -1.81 4.01
CA CYS A 152 36.41 -2.73 5.12
C CYS A 152 35.11 -3.51 4.88
#